data_AF-A0A914YLV1-F1
#
_entry.id   AF-A0A914YLV1-F1
#
_cell.length_a   1.000
_cell.length_b   1.000
_cell.length_c   1.000
_cell.angle_alpha   90.00
_cell.angle_beta   90.00
_cell.angle_gamma   90.00
#
_symmetry.space_group_name_H-M   'P 1'
#
loop_
_entity.id
_entity.type
_entity.pdbx_description
1 polymer ?
#
loop_
_entity_poly.entity_id
_entity_poly.type
_entity_poly.pdbx_seq_one_letter_code
_entity_poly.pdbx_strand_id
1 'polypeptide(L)'
;MLIYLKNPNEFFDDKSKDAKIFLAPFLNRVPYVLRLFKRLRITVVELAYISLLALWFCFELDEISETTQQLANDILIKASDGLHQYYVRDLHNSNYALRQADLFKIAKIIEGAARERRNMVTANSIFNFCENAFNFKAFI
;
A
#
# COMPACT_ATOMS: atom_id res chain seq x y z
N MET A 1 -28.04 -10.05 -5.64
CA MET A 1 -27.20 -11.26 -5.59
C MET A 1 -25.96 -10.92 -4.77
N LEU A 2 -26.01 -11.22 -3.47
CA LEU A 2 -24.96 -10.90 -2.49
C LEU A 2 -23.84 -11.93 -2.63
N ILE A 3 -22.68 -11.50 -3.16
CA ILE A 3 -21.49 -12.33 -3.17
C ILE A 3 -21.00 -12.42 -1.73
N TYR A 4 -21.13 -13.61 -1.14
CA TYR A 4 -20.58 -13.97 0.16
C TYR A 4 -19.10 -13.60 0.19
N LEU A 5 -18.75 -12.56 0.96
CA LEU A 5 -17.40 -12.36 1.44
C LEU A 5 -17.09 -13.54 2.35
N LYS A 6 -16.46 -14.56 1.77
CA LYS A 6 -15.95 -15.73 2.49
C LYS A 6 -15.14 -15.22 3.67
N ASN A 7 -15.52 -15.62 4.87
CA ASN A 7 -14.95 -15.16 6.13
C ASN A 7 -13.43 -15.41 6.07
N PRO A 8 -12.56 -14.40 6.29
CA PRO A 8 -11.09 -14.55 6.15
C PRO A 8 -10.49 -15.62 7.09
N ASN A 9 -11.30 -16.12 8.02
CA ASN A 9 -10.95 -17.18 8.95
C ASN A 9 -10.93 -18.59 8.34
N GLU A 10 -11.64 -18.84 7.24
CA GLU A 10 -11.74 -20.17 6.60
C GLU A 10 -10.54 -20.56 5.71
N PHE A 11 -9.63 -19.64 5.42
CA PHE A 11 -8.54 -19.88 4.46
C PHE A 11 -7.30 -20.56 5.05
N PHE A 12 -7.25 -20.85 6.35
CA PHE A 12 -5.99 -21.19 7.01
C PHE A 12 -6.17 -22.21 8.18
N ASP A 13 -5.54 -23.40 8.05
CA ASP A 13 -5.45 -24.55 9.00
C ASP A 13 -4.33 -24.41 10.07
N ASP A 14 -4.48 -24.93 11.29
CA ASP A 14 -3.82 -24.66 12.60
C ASP A 14 -2.42 -23.97 12.63
N LYS A 15 -1.49 -24.31 11.72
CA LYS A 15 -0.22 -23.53 11.46
C LYS A 15 -0.47 -22.08 10.96
N SER A 16 -1.67 -21.87 10.47
CA SER A 16 -2.44 -20.65 10.22
C SER A 16 -2.46 -19.67 11.37
N LYS A 17 -2.60 -20.15 12.61
CA LYS A 17 -2.74 -19.28 13.76
C LYS A 17 -1.45 -18.54 14.01
N ASP A 18 -0.31 -19.22 13.91
CA ASP A 18 1.00 -18.62 14.10
C ASP A 18 1.30 -17.62 12.98
N ALA A 19 1.01 -17.99 11.73
CA ALA A 19 1.12 -17.07 10.59
C ALA A 19 0.15 -15.88 10.70
N LYS A 20 -1.07 -16.07 11.20
CA LYS A 20 -2.05 -15.00 11.45
C LYS A 20 -1.61 -14.09 12.57
N ILE A 21 -1.06 -14.62 13.67
CA ILE A 21 -0.54 -13.83 14.79
C ILE A 21 0.67 -13.02 14.31
N PHE A 22 1.55 -13.65 13.53
CA PHE A 22 2.72 -13.01 12.95
C PHE A 22 2.35 -11.90 11.96
N LEU A 23 1.39 -12.16 11.06
CA LEU A 23 0.91 -11.19 10.07
C LEU A 23 -0.18 -10.26 10.62
N ALA A 24 -0.66 -10.44 11.85
CA ALA A 24 -1.78 -9.67 12.42
C ALA A 24 -1.54 -8.15 12.36
N PRO A 25 -0.35 -7.62 12.67
CA PRO A 25 -0.13 -6.17 12.58
C PRO A 25 -0.31 -5.63 11.16
N PHE A 26 0.05 -6.42 10.14
CA PHE A 26 -0.18 -6.10 8.74
C PHE A 26 -1.66 -6.26 8.35
N LEU A 27 -2.26 -7.41 8.64
CA LEU A 27 -3.64 -7.75 8.27
C LEU A 27 -4.67 -6.82 8.94
N ASN A 28 -4.40 -6.34 10.15
CA ASN A 28 -5.26 -5.39 10.86
C ASN A 28 -5.31 -4.00 10.21
N ARG A 29 -4.33 -3.64 9.37
CA ARG A 29 -4.31 -2.35 8.65
C ARG A 29 -5.11 -2.39 7.34
N VAL A 30 -5.21 -3.56 6.71
CA VAL A 30 -5.98 -3.75 5.47
C VAL A 30 -7.43 -3.26 5.57
N PRO A 31 -8.24 -3.64 6.57
CA PRO A 31 -9.63 -3.18 6.67
C PRO A 31 -9.73 -1.67 6.93
N TYR A 32 -8.74 -1.06 7.58
CA TYR A 32 -8.68 0.38 7.77
C TYR A 32 -8.46 1.11 6.44
N VAL A 33 -7.50 0.66 5.64
CA VAL A 33 -7.23 1.21 4.30
C VAL A 33 -8.46 1.04 3.38
N LEU A 34 -9.09 -0.13 3.36
CA LEU A 34 -10.31 -0.36 2.57
C LEU A 34 -11.47 0.55 2.99
N ARG A 35 -11.61 0.83 4.29
CA ARG A 35 -12.60 1.78 4.79
C ARG A 35 -12.33 3.20 4.30
N LEU A 36 -11.06 3.62 4.28
CA LEU A 36 -10.67 4.92 3.72
C LEU A 36 -10.98 5.01 2.23
N PHE A 37 -10.70 3.94 1.47
CA PHE A 37 -10.98 3.89 0.03
C PHE A 37 -12.47 4.04 -0.25
N LYS A 38 -13.31 3.34 0.52
CA LYS A 38 -14.77 3.42 0.40
C LYS A 38 -15.32 4.79 0.82
N ARG A 39 -14.76 5.40 1.87
CA ARG A 39 -15.20 6.71 2.38
C ARG A 39 -14.85 7.85 1.41
N LEU A 40 -13.63 7.85 0.88
CA LEU A 40 -13.15 8.89 -0.05
C LEU A 40 -13.65 8.67 -1.49
N ARG A 41 -14.21 7.50 -1.80
CA ARG A 41 -14.59 7.08 -3.16
C ARG A 41 -13.41 7.29 -4.11
N ILE A 42 -12.31 6.61 -3.78
CA ILE A 42 -11.05 6.70 -4.53
C ILE A 42 -11.32 6.35 -6.00
N THR A 43 -10.89 7.23 -6.89
CA THR A 43 -11.00 7.01 -8.35
C THR A 43 -9.81 6.20 -8.86
N VAL A 44 -9.91 5.65 -10.07
CA VAL A 44 -8.82 4.88 -10.67
C VAL A 44 -7.55 5.73 -10.83
N VAL A 45 -7.70 7.03 -11.14
CA VAL A 45 -6.59 7.97 -11.27
C VAL A 45 -5.90 8.20 -9.92
N GLU A 46 -6.68 8.37 -8.85
CA GLU A 46 -6.15 8.54 -7.49
C GLU A 46 -5.45 7.28 -6.98
N LEU A 47 -5.98 6.11 -7.33
CA LEU A 47 -5.33 4.84 -7.02
C LEU A 47 -3.98 4.72 -7.75
N ALA A 48 -3.92 5.06 -9.03
CA ALA A 48 -2.67 5.07 -9.79
C ALA A 48 -1.65 6.03 -9.17
N TYR A 49 -2.09 7.21 -8.73
CA TYR A 49 -1.25 8.16 -7.99
C TYR A 49 -0.71 7.57 -6.69
N ILE A 50 -1.57 6.95 -5.86
CA ILE A 50 -1.16 6.27 -4.62
C ILE A 50 -0.15 5.15 -4.91
N SER A 51 -0.33 4.39 -5.99
CA SER A 51 0.63 3.36 -6.41
C SER A 51 1.98 3.95 -6.80
N LEU A 52 2.00 5.06 -7.55
CA LEU A 52 3.24 5.76 -7.90
C LEU A 52 3.94 6.30 -6.66
N LEU A 53 3.19 6.85 -5.70
CA LEU A 53 3.74 7.20 -4.39
C LEU A 53 4.35 5.97 -3.72
N ALA A 54 3.62 4.87 -3.59
CA ALA A 54 4.14 3.67 -2.92
C ALA A 54 5.41 3.07 -3.59
N LEU A 55 5.58 3.24 -4.90
CA LEU A 55 6.72 2.73 -5.65
C LEU A 55 7.94 3.67 -5.60
N TRP A 56 7.72 4.98 -5.75
CA TRP A 56 8.77 5.97 -5.96
C TRP A 56 9.08 6.83 -4.74
N PHE A 57 8.38 6.64 -3.62
CA PHE A 57 8.73 7.26 -2.34
C PHE A 57 9.99 6.59 -1.74
N CYS A 58 11.11 6.71 -2.45
CA CYS A 58 12.43 6.20 -2.10
C CYS A 58 13.14 7.18 -1.16
N PHE A 59 12.61 7.39 0.04
CA PHE A 59 13.14 8.45 0.92
C PHE A 59 14.25 8.01 1.89
N GLU A 60 14.58 6.71 1.99
CA GLU A 60 15.46 6.20 3.07
C GLU A 60 16.33 5.00 2.65
N LEU A 61 16.83 4.99 1.42
CA LEU A 61 17.87 4.03 1.04
C LEU A 61 19.15 4.82 0.75
N ASP A 62 20.02 4.93 1.76
CA ASP A 62 21.36 5.53 1.68
C ASP A 62 22.24 4.94 0.55
N GLU A 63 21.78 3.84 -0.07
CA GLU A 63 22.45 3.12 -1.16
C GLU A 63 21.97 3.53 -2.58
N ILE A 64 20.98 4.42 -2.71
CA ILE A 64 20.45 4.81 -4.02
C ILE A 64 21.27 5.95 -4.61
N SER A 65 21.79 5.74 -5.84
CA SER A 65 22.47 6.76 -6.65
C SER A 65 21.63 8.05 -6.76
N GLU A 66 22.29 9.20 -6.65
CA GLU A 66 21.68 10.53 -6.80
C GLU A 66 20.82 10.64 -8.08
N THR A 67 21.26 10.01 -9.17
CA THR A 67 20.53 9.95 -10.45
C THR A 67 19.15 9.28 -10.32
N THR A 68 19.03 8.25 -9.50
CA THR A 68 17.79 7.52 -9.28
C THR A 68 16.86 8.30 -8.34
N GLN A 69 17.42 9.05 -7.39
CA GLN A 69 16.64 9.96 -6.54
C GLN A 69 16.04 11.11 -7.34
N GLN A 70 16.84 11.69 -8.26
CA GLN A 70 16.36 12.72 -9.19
C GLN A 70 15.26 12.17 -10.10
N LEU A 71 15.45 10.99 -10.68
CA LEU A 71 14.43 10.34 -11.50
C LEU A 71 13.13 10.06 -10.71
N ALA A 72 13.25 9.59 -9.47
CA ALA A 72 12.10 9.36 -8.60
C ALA A 72 11.33 10.66 -8.34
N ASN A 73 12.03 11.75 -8.03
CA ASN A 73 11.43 13.07 -7.84
C ASN A 73 10.74 13.57 -9.12
N ASP A 74 11.37 13.42 -10.28
CA ASP A 74 10.77 13.82 -11.57
C ASP A 74 9.49 13.05 -11.86
N ILE A 75 9.45 11.75 -11.56
CA ILE A 75 8.26 10.91 -11.72
C ILE A 75 7.15 11.38 -10.76
N LEU A 76 7.49 11.66 -9.50
CA LEU A 76 6.52 12.12 -8.50
C LEU A 76 5.96 13.52 -8.81
N ILE A 77 6.78 14.41 -9.38
CA ILE A 77 6.33 15.72 -9.87
C ILE A 77 5.33 15.52 -11.01
N LYS A 78 5.69 14.73 -12.03
CA LYS A 78 4.79 14.44 -13.17
C LYS A 78 3.49 13.78 -12.73
N ALA A 79 3.55 12.87 -11.75
CA ALA A 79 2.37 12.24 -11.18
C ALA A 79 1.46 13.26 -10.47
N SER A 80 2.05 14.21 -9.74
CA SER A 80 1.33 15.26 -9.04
C SER A 80 0.71 16.27 -10.00
N ASP A 81 1.39 16.62 -11.09
CA ASP A 81 0.85 17.44 -12.17
C ASP A 81 -0.31 16.75 -12.89
N GLY A 82 -0.17 15.45 -13.17
CA GLY A 82 -1.25 14.64 -13.74
C GLY A 82 -2.49 14.61 -12.85
N LEU A 83 -2.29 14.45 -11.54
CA LEU A 83 -3.37 14.50 -10.57
C LEU A 83 -4.02 15.90 -10.48
N HIS A 84 -3.21 16.96 -10.49
CA HIS A 84 -3.72 18.34 -10.55
C HIS A 84 -4.59 18.56 -11.79
N GLN A 85 -4.12 18.15 -12.96
CA GLN A 85 -4.88 18.28 -14.21
C GLN A 85 -6.18 17.48 -14.16
N TYR A 86 -6.18 16.27 -13.60
CA TYR A 86 -7.39 15.48 -13.39
C TYR A 86 -8.43 16.22 -12.53
N TYR A 87 -8.02 16.82 -11.41
CA TYR A 87 -8.96 17.55 -10.56
C TYR A 87 -9.47 18.84 -11.19
N VAL A 88 -8.61 19.61 -11.85
CA VAL A 88 -8.98 20.91 -12.41
C VAL A 88 -9.73 20.77 -13.72
N ARG A 89 -9.31 19.88 -14.62
CA ARG A 89 -9.89 19.74 -15.97
C ARG A 89 -11.08 18.79 -16.00
N ASP A 90 -10.97 17.63 -15.36
CA ASP A 90 -12.02 16.61 -15.48
C ASP A 90 -13.10 16.80 -14.41
N LEU A 91 -12.68 17.07 -13.17
CA LEU A 91 -13.59 17.22 -12.04
C LEU A 91 -14.00 18.67 -11.75
N HIS A 92 -13.41 19.66 -12.43
CA HIS A 92 -13.68 21.09 -12.26
C HIS A 92 -13.59 21.54 -10.79
N ASN A 93 -12.71 20.89 -10.02
CA ASN A 93 -12.58 21.11 -8.59
C ASN A 93 -11.18 21.64 -8.26
N SER A 94 -11.08 22.93 -7.99
CA SER A 94 -9.84 23.59 -7.57
C SER A 94 -9.50 23.37 -6.09
N ASN A 95 -10.47 22.98 -5.26
CA ASN A 95 -10.31 22.75 -3.82
C ASN A 95 -9.98 21.28 -3.50
N TYR A 96 -9.01 20.71 -4.21
CA TYR A 96 -8.62 19.30 -4.05
C TYR A 96 -7.43 19.09 -3.10
N ALA A 97 -6.82 20.16 -2.57
CA ALA A 97 -5.64 20.07 -1.69
C ALA A 97 -5.88 19.21 -0.44
N LEU A 98 -7.06 19.34 0.19
CA LEU A 98 -7.44 18.49 1.33
C LEU A 98 -7.53 17.01 0.92
N ARG A 99 -8.08 16.75 -0.27
CA ARG A 99 -8.21 15.40 -0.82
C ARG A 99 -6.83 14.81 -1.13
N GLN A 100 -5.93 15.59 -1.74
CA GLN A 100 -4.55 15.18 -1.98
C GLN A 100 -3.81 14.85 -0.67
N ALA A 101 -3.99 15.66 0.38
CA ALA A 101 -3.42 15.35 1.70
C ALA A 101 -3.96 14.02 2.27
N ASP A 102 -5.24 13.72 2.06
CA ASP A 102 -5.81 12.43 2.45
C ASP A 102 -5.26 11.25 1.64
N LEU A 103 -4.99 11.43 0.34
CA LEU A 103 -4.29 10.42 -0.48
C LEU A 103 -2.86 10.17 0.04
N PHE A 104 -2.13 11.21 0.44
CA PHE A 104 -0.81 11.07 1.05
C PHE A 104 -0.85 10.31 2.38
N LYS A 105 -1.83 10.58 3.24
CA LYS A 105 -2.01 9.82 4.50
C LYS A 105 -2.21 8.33 4.21
N ILE A 106 -3.04 8.00 3.21
CA ILE A 106 -3.26 6.62 2.77
C ILE A 106 -1.95 5.99 2.30
N ALA A 107 -1.20 6.68 1.44
CA ALA A 107 0.07 6.19 0.93
C ALA A 107 1.06 5.90 2.08
N LYS A 108 1.11 6.76 3.10
CA LYS A 108 1.95 6.56 4.29
C LYS A 108 1.53 5.38 5.16
N ILE A 109 0.23 5.15 5.31
CA ILE A 109 -0.27 3.96 6.02
C ILE A 109 0.15 2.67 5.28
N ILE A 110 0.05 2.67 3.95
CA ILE A 110 0.47 1.55 3.10
C ILE A 110 1.98 1.32 3.21
N GLU A 111 2.78 2.39 3.14
CA GLU A 111 4.24 2.32 3.30
C GLU A 111 4.63 1.73 4.66
N GLY A 112 4.00 2.20 5.74
CA GLY A 112 4.22 1.67 7.08
C GLY A 112 3.87 0.19 7.20
N ALA A 113 2.75 -0.24 6.59
CA ALA A 113 2.38 -1.66 6.55
C ALA A 113 3.37 -2.50 5.73
N ALA A 114 3.89 -1.97 4.61
CA ALA A 114 4.90 -2.65 3.81
C ALA A 114 6.24 -2.78 4.56
N ARG A 115 6.65 -1.76 5.31
CA ARG A 115 7.83 -1.78 6.17
C ARG A 115 7.72 -2.83 7.28
N GLU A 116 6.57 -2.90 7.94
CA GLU A 116 6.29 -3.92 8.96
C GLU A 116 6.34 -5.33 8.37
N ARG A 117 5.72 -5.54 7.19
CA ARG A 117 5.82 -6.81 6.46
C ARG A 117 7.27 -7.16 6.15
N ARG A 118 8.10 -6.21 5.73
CA ARG A 118 9.52 -6.44 5.44
C ARG A 118 10.25 -6.90 6.69
N ASN A 119 10.07 -6.20 7.81
CA ASN A 119 10.68 -6.57 9.10
C ASN A 119 10.26 -7.98 9.55
N MET A 120 8.98 -8.32 9.36
CA MET A 120 8.46 -9.67 9.62
C MET A 120 9.14 -10.71 8.71
N VAL A 121 9.23 -10.50 7.41
CA VAL A 121 9.91 -11.44 6.51
C VAL A 121 11.37 -11.63 6.91
N THR A 122 12.09 -10.55 7.26
CA THR A 122 13.47 -10.63 7.75
C THR A 122 13.56 -11.42 9.07
N ALA A 123 12.68 -11.15 10.04
CA ALA A 123 12.65 -11.91 11.29
C ALA A 123 12.37 -13.40 11.04
N ASN A 124 11.45 -13.72 10.11
CA ASN A 124 11.18 -15.09 9.73
C ASN A 124 12.39 -15.77 9.10
N SER A 125 13.16 -15.07 8.25
CA SER A 125 14.38 -15.65 7.66
C SER A 125 15.49 -15.94 8.67
N ILE A 126 15.52 -15.24 9.80
CA ILE A 126 16.53 -15.44 10.85
C ILE A 126 16.12 -16.55 11.81
N PHE A 127 14.84 -16.55 12.21
CA PHE A 127 14.35 -17.39 13.30
C PHE A 127 13.49 -18.58 12.85
N ASN A 128 13.16 -18.70 11.56
CA ASN A 128 12.32 -19.76 10.99
C ASN A 128 10.97 -19.96 11.72
N PHE A 129 10.33 -18.88 12.17
CA PHE A 129 9.03 -18.93 12.84
C PHE A 129 7.93 -19.61 12.00
N CYS A 130 8.01 -19.47 10.69
CA CYS A 130 7.07 -20.01 9.72
C CYS A 130 7.84 -20.74 8.63
N GLU A 131 8.14 -22.02 8.88
CA GLU A 131 8.95 -22.89 8.02
C GLU A 131 8.41 -23.05 6.58
N ASN A 132 7.16 -22.62 6.29
CA ASN A 132 6.55 -22.74 4.96
C ASN A 132 5.51 -21.65 4.59
N ALA A 133 5.36 -20.56 5.36
CA ALA A 133 4.23 -19.62 5.13
C ALA A 133 4.42 -18.65 3.94
N PHE A 134 5.64 -18.52 3.40
CA PHE A 134 5.95 -17.53 2.34
C PHE A 134 6.22 -18.15 0.97
N ASN A 135 5.61 -19.29 0.64
CA ASN A 135 5.55 -19.77 -0.75
C ASN A 135 4.48 -18.96 -1.52
N PHE A 136 4.80 -17.71 -1.86
CA PHE A 136 3.98 -16.78 -2.66
C PHE A 136 3.93 -17.16 -4.16
N LYS A 137 3.78 -18.46 -4.48
CA LYS A 137 3.59 -18.93 -5.87
C LYS A 137 2.15 -18.84 -6.38
N ALA A 138 1.21 -18.28 -5.60
CA ALA A 138 -0.21 -18.31 -5.92
C ALA A 138 -0.82 -16.97 -6.38
N PHE A 139 -0.01 -15.96 -6.73
CA PHE A 139 -0.49 -14.62 -7.11
C PHE A 139 0.05 -14.09 -8.44
N ILE A 140 0.42 -14.97 -9.37
CA ILE A 140 0.60 -14.65 -10.80
C ILE A 140 -0.33 -15.54 -11.61
#